data_AF-A0A957AMY2-F1
#
_entry.id   AF-A0A957AMY2-F1
#
_cell.length_a   1.000
_cell.length_b   1.000
_cell.length_c   1.000
_cell.angle_alpha   90.00
_cell.angle_beta   90.00
_cell.angle_gamma   90.00
#
_symmetry.space_group_name_H-M   'P 1'
#
loop_
_entity.id
_entity.type
_entity.pdbx_description
1 polymer ?
#
loop_
_entity_poly.entity_id
_entity_poly.type
_entity_poly.pdbx_seq_one_letter_code
_entity_poly.pdbx_strand_id
1 'polypeptide(L)'
;MCFGGVFDVAGKEARIAELEEQIAEADFWNDPVAGQKVMRELTRLREQVSVWQSLSRSLSDNLELAELGDEGLYDELATEVVRLSADVAQLEFHTLMSGEYDDEGAIVAIHAGAGGTEAQDWAQMLQRMIIRWAEQHRMKVEVLDESAGDEAGIKSCMMSIEGSYSYGWLRAERGVHRLVRISPYDSSSRRHTSFAKVEVWPDVAEDIEIEIDEKDLRIDRFRASGAGGQHVQKNETAVRITHIPTGLVVSCQNQRSLTQNTQVAMGILKSQLFDLAQRTQNAEIAAL
;
A
#
# COMPACT_ATOMS: atom_id res chain seq x y z
N MET A 1 -21.54 25.22 -2.05
CA MET A 1 -22.27 23.98 -2.40
C MET A 1 -21.85 22.91 -1.41
N CYS A 2 -22.80 22.26 -0.72
CA CYS A 2 -22.46 21.08 0.10
C CYS A 2 -22.37 19.88 -0.85
N PHE A 3 -21.16 19.50 -1.26
CA PHE A 3 -20.95 18.27 -2.00
C PHE A 3 -21.09 17.11 -1.01
N GLY A 4 -22.28 16.52 -0.94
CA GLY A 4 -22.58 15.43 0.00
C GLY A 4 -21.98 14.08 -0.45
N GLY A 5 -21.60 13.25 0.53
CA GLY A 5 -21.06 11.89 0.33
C GLY A 5 -19.57 11.78 0.69
N VAL A 6 -18.84 10.93 -0.05
CA VAL A 6 -17.38 10.67 0.09
C VAL A 6 -16.52 11.95 0.01
N PHE A 7 -17.10 13.04 -0.51
CA PHE A 7 -16.49 14.34 -0.69
C PHE A 7 -16.78 15.34 0.42
N ASP A 8 -17.08 14.92 1.65
CA ASP A 8 -17.42 15.83 2.76
C ASP A 8 -16.30 16.85 3.07
N VAL A 9 -16.22 17.92 2.28
CA VAL A 9 -15.20 18.98 2.39
C VAL A 9 -15.39 19.71 3.70
N ALA A 10 -16.64 19.92 4.13
CA ALA A 10 -16.96 20.57 5.39
C ALA A 10 -16.48 19.73 6.60
N GLY A 11 -16.71 18.41 6.58
CA GLY A 11 -16.18 17.49 7.59
C GLY A 11 -14.65 17.43 7.59
N LYS A 12 -14.02 17.45 6.41
CA LYS A 12 -12.55 17.51 6.30
C LYS A 12 -11.98 18.83 6.82
N GLU A 13 -12.64 19.96 6.55
CA GLU A 13 -12.27 21.27 7.10
C GLU A 13 -12.40 21.30 8.63
N ALA A 14 -13.47 20.72 9.17
CA ALA A 14 -13.64 20.57 10.62
C ALA A 14 -12.54 19.70 11.23
N ARG A 15 -12.20 18.57 10.59
CA ARG A 15 -11.11 17.70 11.03
C ARG A 15 -9.74 18.39 10.97
N ILE A 16 -9.48 19.18 9.93
CA ILE A 16 -8.26 20.00 9.84
C ILE A 16 -8.18 20.95 11.04
N ALA A 17 -9.28 21.61 11.40
CA ALA A 17 -9.31 22.51 12.55
C ALA A 17 -9.05 21.78 13.87
N GLU A 18 -9.62 20.58 14.07
CA GLU A 18 -9.33 19.73 15.24
C GLU A 18 -7.84 19.35 15.32
N LEU A 19 -7.24 18.92 14.21
CA LEU A 19 -5.83 18.55 14.17
C LEU A 19 -4.92 19.76 14.42
N GLU A 20 -5.28 20.93 13.91
CA GLU A 20 -4.56 22.19 14.17
C GLU A 20 -4.63 22.59 15.66
N GLU A 21 -5.77 22.37 16.31
CA GLU A 21 -5.94 22.59 17.75
C GLU A 21 -5.07 21.61 18.56
N GLN A 22 -5.05 20.33 18.20
CA GLN A 22 -4.17 19.33 18.82
C GLN A 22 -2.68 19.69 18.68
N ILE A 23 -2.24 20.18 17.53
CA ILE A 23 -0.85 20.62 17.31
C ILE A 23 -0.50 21.85 18.16
N ALA A 24 -1.48 22.69 18.48
CA ALA A 24 -1.31 23.87 19.31
C ALA A 24 -1.20 23.55 20.81
N GLU A 25 -1.53 22.33 21.24
CA GLU A 25 -1.36 21.89 22.63
C GLU A 25 0.12 21.76 23.00
N ALA A 26 0.47 22.21 24.21
CA ALA A 26 1.86 22.21 24.68
C ALA A 26 2.46 20.80 24.80
N ASP A 27 1.62 19.80 25.07
CA ASP A 27 2.04 18.41 25.28
C ASP A 27 2.17 17.60 23.99
N PHE A 28 1.69 18.13 22.85
CA PHE A 28 1.72 17.43 21.56
C PHE A 28 3.14 17.06 21.12
N TRP A 29 4.11 17.94 21.38
CA TRP A 29 5.51 17.71 21.01
C TRP A 29 6.25 16.75 21.94
N ASN A 30 5.61 16.25 23.00
CA ASN A 30 6.20 15.26 23.90
C ASN A 30 6.25 13.86 23.29
N ASP A 31 5.38 13.55 22.31
CA ASP A 31 5.38 12.29 21.57
C ASP A 31 5.67 12.53 20.07
N PRO A 32 6.93 12.36 19.63
CA PRO A 32 7.31 12.59 18.24
C PRO A 32 6.65 11.61 17.25
N VAL A 33 6.25 10.41 17.69
CA VAL A 33 5.62 9.39 16.82
C VAL A 33 4.17 9.76 16.56
N ALA A 34 3.41 10.05 17.64
CA ALA A 34 2.04 10.54 17.52
C ALA A 34 1.97 11.86 16.75
N GLY A 35 2.92 12.77 17.00
CA GLY A 35 3.01 14.04 16.29
C GLY A 35 3.24 13.90 14.78
N GLN A 36 4.12 12.96 14.36
CA GLN A 36 4.36 12.70 12.95
C GLN A 36 3.13 12.11 12.24
N LYS A 37 2.30 11.32 12.95
CA LYS A 37 1.05 10.78 12.42
C LYS A 37 0.03 11.90 12.18
N VAL A 38 -0.20 12.74 13.19
CA VAL A 38 -1.13 13.88 13.09
C VAL A 38 -0.70 14.86 11.99
N MET A 39 0.59 15.14 11.86
CA MET A 39 1.12 15.99 10.78
C MET A 39 0.91 15.37 9.38
N ARG A 40 1.08 14.04 9.24
CA ARG A 40 0.78 13.33 7.98
C ARG A 40 -0.70 13.43 7.63
N GLU A 41 -1.59 13.21 8.60
CA GLU A 41 -3.04 13.33 8.43
C GLU A 41 -3.43 14.75 8.01
N LEU A 42 -2.88 15.77 8.68
CA LEU A 42 -3.14 17.18 8.39
C LEU A 42 -2.71 17.57 6.98
N THR A 43 -1.47 17.22 6.58
CA THR A 43 -0.98 17.52 5.23
C THR A 43 -1.85 16.86 4.17
N ARG A 44 -2.26 15.60 4.39
CA ARG A 44 -3.16 14.87 3.48
C ARG A 44 -4.51 15.57 3.35
N LEU A 45 -5.16 15.92 4.46
CA LEU A 45 -6.47 16.57 4.44
C LEU A 45 -6.39 17.95 3.77
N ARG A 46 -5.33 18.72 4.04
CA ARG A 46 -5.10 20.03 3.40
C ARG A 46 -4.90 19.90 1.90
N GLU A 47 -4.13 18.91 1.43
CA GLU A 47 -3.97 18.66 -0.01
C GLU A 47 -5.33 18.37 -0.65
N GLN A 48 -6.12 17.47 -0.07
CA GLN A 48 -7.46 17.15 -0.59
C GLN A 48 -8.38 18.39 -0.63
N VAL A 49 -8.48 19.14 0.47
CA VAL A 49 -9.32 20.34 0.54
C VAL A 49 -8.85 21.42 -0.43
N SER A 50 -7.53 21.60 -0.59
CA SER A 50 -6.97 22.61 -1.49
C SER A 50 -7.34 22.38 -2.96
N VAL A 51 -7.39 21.11 -3.39
CA VAL A 51 -7.80 20.75 -4.75
C VAL A 51 -9.27 21.11 -4.96
N TRP A 52 -10.15 20.78 -4.01
CA TRP A 52 -11.58 21.15 -4.08
C TRP A 52 -11.80 22.66 -4.09
N GLN A 53 -11.10 23.39 -3.24
CA GLN A 53 -11.20 24.84 -3.19
C GLN A 53 -10.69 25.49 -4.49
N SER A 54 -9.59 24.99 -5.05
CA SER A 54 -9.06 25.47 -6.33
C SER A 54 -10.03 25.21 -7.49
N LEU A 55 -10.60 24.01 -7.55
CA LEU A 55 -11.56 23.63 -8.57
C LEU A 55 -12.87 24.43 -8.45
N SER A 56 -13.37 24.61 -7.22
CA SER A 56 -14.57 25.41 -6.96
C SER A 56 -14.38 26.89 -7.30
N ARG A 57 -13.20 27.47 -7.03
CA ARG A 57 -12.88 28.85 -7.45
C ARG A 57 -12.82 28.96 -8.96
N SER A 58 -12.06 28.07 -9.61
CA SER A 58 -11.94 28.06 -11.07
C SER A 58 -13.30 27.92 -11.76
N LEU A 59 -14.18 27.06 -11.25
CA LEU A 59 -15.54 26.91 -11.77
C LEU A 59 -16.38 28.17 -11.58
N SER A 60 -16.30 28.82 -10.41
CA SER A 60 -17.02 30.08 -10.14
C SER A 60 -16.55 31.20 -11.06
N ASP A 61 -15.24 31.38 -11.21
CA ASP A 61 -14.65 32.41 -12.06
C ASP A 61 -15.06 32.21 -13.54
N ASN A 62 -15.06 30.95 -14.02
CA ASN A 62 -15.49 30.61 -15.38
C ASN A 62 -17.00 30.82 -15.59
N LEU A 63 -17.83 30.55 -14.57
CA LEU A 63 -19.27 30.83 -14.62
C LEU A 63 -19.54 32.34 -14.70
N GLU A 64 -18.87 33.14 -13.88
CA GLU A 64 -18.98 34.61 -13.92
C GLU A 64 -18.55 35.17 -15.28
N LEU A 65 -17.46 34.66 -15.86
CA LEU A 65 -17.00 35.02 -17.21
C LEU A 65 -18.02 34.63 -18.29
N ALA A 66 -18.63 33.45 -18.19
CA ALA A 66 -19.64 32.99 -19.14
C ALA A 66 -20.92 33.85 -19.06
N GLU A 67 -21.30 34.33 -17.87
CA GLU A 67 -22.46 35.20 -17.66
C GLU A 67 -22.29 36.59 -18.30
N LEU A 68 -21.06 37.06 -18.53
CA LEU A 68 -20.80 38.32 -19.25
C LEU A 68 -21.21 38.25 -20.73
N GLY A 69 -21.32 37.05 -21.31
CA GLY A 69 -21.85 36.82 -22.66
C GLY A 69 -20.97 37.36 -23.80
N ASP A 70 -19.66 37.50 -23.58
CA ASP A 70 -18.71 37.95 -24.61
C ASP A 70 -18.36 36.80 -25.56
N GLU A 71 -18.73 36.94 -26.84
CA GLU A 71 -18.43 35.96 -27.88
C GLU A 71 -16.93 35.72 -28.08
N GLY A 72 -16.08 36.70 -27.77
CA GLY A 72 -14.63 36.57 -27.89
C GLY A 72 -14.00 35.61 -26.88
N LEU A 73 -14.70 35.28 -25.79
CA LEU A 73 -14.22 34.41 -24.71
C LEU A 73 -14.64 32.94 -24.87
N TYR A 74 -15.49 32.60 -25.85
CA TYR A 74 -16.04 31.25 -25.96
C TYR A 74 -14.99 30.15 -26.17
N ASP A 75 -13.97 30.39 -26.99
CA ASP A 75 -12.93 29.39 -27.25
C ASP A 75 -12.04 29.16 -26.01
N GLU A 76 -11.79 30.21 -25.23
CA GLU A 76 -11.04 30.13 -23.97
C GLU A 76 -11.85 29.37 -22.90
N LEU A 77 -13.13 29.71 -22.74
CA LEU A 77 -14.05 29.02 -21.83
C LEU A 77 -14.20 27.53 -22.19
N ALA A 78 -14.28 27.19 -23.49
CA ALA A 78 -14.36 25.80 -23.93
C ALA A 78 -13.10 25.01 -23.55
N THR A 79 -11.92 25.63 -23.67
CA THR A 79 -10.64 25.02 -23.28
C THR A 79 -10.58 24.77 -21.77
N GLU A 80 -11.00 25.76 -20.97
CA GLU A 80 -11.05 25.63 -19.51
C GLU A 80 -12.06 24.57 -19.04
N VAL A 81 -13.24 24.46 -19.69
CA VAL A 81 -14.20 23.39 -19.39
C VAL A 81 -13.60 22.01 -19.63
N VAL A 82 -12.85 21.82 -20.70
CA VAL A 82 -12.16 20.54 -20.98
C VAL A 82 -11.13 20.24 -19.89
N ARG A 83 -10.34 21.24 -19.48
CA ARG A 83 -9.36 21.10 -18.40
C ARG A 83 -10.03 20.74 -17.07
N LEU A 84 -11.04 21.51 -16.65
CA LEU A 84 -11.78 21.28 -15.41
C LEU A 84 -12.47 19.91 -15.41
N SER A 85 -13.00 19.47 -16.55
CA SER A 85 -13.60 18.14 -16.69
C SER A 85 -12.57 17.03 -16.46
N ALA A 86 -11.34 17.20 -16.97
CA ALA A 86 -10.25 16.25 -16.73
C ALA A 86 -9.83 16.24 -15.26
N ASP A 87 -9.76 17.42 -14.62
CA ASP A 87 -9.43 17.54 -13.19
C ASP A 87 -10.51 16.88 -12.32
N VAL A 88 -11.80 17.06 -12.64
CA VAL A 88 -12.91 16.38 -11.95
C VAL A 88 -12.85 14.86 -12.15
N ALA A 89 -12.53 14.38 -13.35
CA ALA A 89 -12.41 12.94 -13.61
C ALA A 89 -11.28 12.30 -12.78
N GLN A 90 -10.19 13.02 -12.54
CA GLN A 90 -9.15 12.58 -11.61
C GLN A 90 -9.64 12.53 -10.16
N LEU A 91 -10.48 13.47 -9.74
CA LEU A 91 -11.09 13.48 -8.40
C LEU A 91 -12.12 12.38 -8.18
N GLU A 92 -12.84 11.97 -9.23
CA GLU A 92 -13.75 10.83 -9.19
C GLU A 92 -12.99 9.52 -8.92
N PHE A 93 -11.74 9.43 -9.35
CA PHE A 93 -10.88 8.29 -8.99
C PHE A 93 -10.59 8.24 -7.48
N HIS A 94 -10.37 9.39 -6.84
CA HIS A 94 -10.13 9.46 -5.39
C HIS A 94 -11.33 9.01 -4.56
N THR A 95 -12.57 9.06 -5.08
CA THR A 95 -13.73 8.53 -4.32
C THR A 95 -13.89 7.04 -4.38
N LEU A 96 -13.41 6.40 -5.45
CA LEU A 96 -13.30 4.95 -5.51
C LEU A 96 -12.31 4.41 -4.45
N MET A 97 -11.42 5.28 -3.95
CA MET A 97 -10.40 5.00 -2.94
C MET A 97 -10.79 5.52 -1.55
N SER A 98 -12.04 5.32 -1.16
CA SER A 98 -12.60 5.80 0.12
C SER A 98 -12.68 4.74 1.23
N GLY A 99 -12.03 3.60 1.05
CA GLY A 99 -11.86 2.61 2.09
C GLY A 99 -11.03 3.14 3.26
N GLU A 100 -11.27 2.58 4.44
CA GLU A 100 -10.66 3.00 5.71
C GLU A 100 -9.13 3.08 5.67
N TYR A 101 -8.50 2.17 4.90
CA TYR A 101 -7.03 2.08 4.77
C TYR A 101 -6.53 2.33 3.35
N ASP A 102 -7.39 2.83 2.44
CA ASP A 102 -7.00 2.99 1.03
C ASP A 102 -5.83 3.96 0.85
N ASP A 103 -5.70 4.93 1.76
CA ASP A 103 -4.63 5.93 1.82
C ASP A 103 -3.30 5.39 2.38
N GLU A 104 -3.31 4.22 3.01
CA GLU A 104 -2.15 3.70 3.73
C GLU A 104 -1.10 3.08 2.77
N GLY A 105 0.08 2.85 3.34
CA GLY A 105 1.13 2.02 2.75
C GLY A 105 0.62 0.62 2.41
N ALA A 106 1.24 -0.05 1.44
CA ALA A 106 0.88 -1.41 1.07
C ALA A 106 2.03 -2.39 1.34
N ILE A 107 1.77 -3.45 2.09
CA ILE A 107 2.64 -4.62 2.17
C ILE A 107 2.15 -5.61 1.11
N VAL A 108 3.00 -5.89 0.12
CA VAL A 108 2.73 -6.85 -0.94
C VAL A 108 3.59 -8.09 -0.74
N ALA A 109 2.96 -9.27 -0.72
CA ALA A 109 3.65 -10.55 -0.77
C ALA A 109 3.31 -11.32 -2.04
N ILE A 110 4.34 -11.86 -2.69
CA ILE A 110 4.23 -12.67 -3.90
C ILE A 110 4.77 -14.06 -3.58
N HIS A 111 3.98 -15.09 -3.86
CA HIS A 111 4.37 -16.49 -3.67
C HIS A 111 4.25 -17.24 -5.00
N ALA A 112 5.33 -17.94 -5.38
CA ALA A 112 5.28 -18.85 -6.51
C ALA A 112 4.31 -20.01 -6.21
N GLY A 113 3.38 -20.26 -7.12
CA GLY A 113 2.40 -21.33 -7.02
C GLY A 113 2.87 -22.62 -7.69
N ALA A 114 1.91 -23.40 -8.21
CA ALA A 114 2.21 -24.59 -8.98
C ALA A 114 2.86 -24.23 -10.33
N GLY A 115 3.97 -24.91 -10.67
CA GLY A 115 4.69 -24.72 -11.93
C GLY A 115 6.22 -24.82 -11.85
N GLY A 116 6.80 -25.08 -10.67
CA GLY A 116 8.25 -25.26 -10.50
C GLY A 116 9.04 -24.01 -10.89
N THR A 117 10.15 -24.18 -11.60
CA THR A 117 11.03 -23.09 -12.08
C THR A 117 10.26 -22.04 -12.91
N GLU A 118 9.27 -22.45 -13.71
CA GLU A 118 8.46 -21.51 -14.50
C GLU A 118 7.56 -20.63 -13.62
N ALA A 119 7.01 -21.17 -12.53
CA ALA A 119 6.23 -20.38 -11.58
C ALA A 119 7.12 -19.43 -10.76
N GLN A 120 8.36 -19.84 -10.46
CA GLN A 120 9.33 -18.99 -9.78
C GLN A 120 9.75 -17.80 -10.67
N ASP A 121 9.99 -18.02 -11.97
CA ASP A 121 10.25 -16.92 -12.93
C ASP A 121 9.03 -16.01 -13.06
N TRP A 122 7.82 -16.58 -13.12
CA TRP A 122 6.59 -15.79 -13.16
C TRP A 122 6.40 -14.90 -11.93
N ALA A 123 6.67 -15.41 -10.73
CA ALA A 123 6.65 -14.62 -9.51
C ALA A 123 7.65 -13.44 -9.59
N GLN A 124 8.83 -13.65 -10.15
CA GLN A 124 9.82 -12.59 -10.34
C GLN A 124 9.41 -11.57 -11.42
N MET A 125 8.69 -12.01 -12.46
CA MET A 125 8.11 -11.10 -13.45
C MET A 125 7.06 -10.19 -12.81
N LEU A 126 6.18 -10.72 -11.96
CA LEU A 126 5.20 -9.93 -11.22
C LEU A 126 5.87 -8.95 -10.25
N GLN A 127 6.89 -9.39 -9.52
CA GLN A 127 7.69 -8.52 -8.65
C GLN A 127 8.24 -7.31 -9.42
N ARG A 128 8.88 -7.55 -10.57
CA ARG A 128 9.41 -6.48 -11.43
C ARG A 128 8.32 -5.58 -12.00
N MET A 129 7.15 -6.14 -12.31
CA MET A 129 5.99 -5.38 -12.80
C MET A 129 5.51 -4.39 -11.74
N ILE A 130 5.31 -4.86 -10.51
CA ILE A 130 4.83 -4.03 -9.40
C ILE A 130 5.86 -2.95 -9.04
N ILE A 131 7.16 -3.29 -8.98
CA ILE A 131 8.22 -2.30 -8.72
C ILE A 131 8.21 -1.19 -9.77
N ARG A 132 8.17 -1.53 -11.06
CA ARG A 132 8.13 -0.54 -12.15
C ARG A 132 6.87 0.32 -12.11
N TRP A 133 5.74 -0.28 -11.79
CA TRP A 133 4.48 0.45 -11.62
C TRP A 133 4.59 1.47 -10.47
N ALA A 134 5.12 1.06 -9.32
CA ALA A 134 5.30 1.93 -8.16
C ALA A 134 6.28 3.08 -8.45
N GLU A 135 7.41 2.80 -9.13
CA GLU A 135 8.37 3.83 -9.58
C GLU A 135 7.72 4.86 -10.52
N GLN A 136 6.87 4.42 -11.46
CA GLN A 136 6.13 5.31 -12.37
C GLN A 136 5.15 6.22 -11.62
N HIS A 137 4.56 5.74 -10.52
CA HIS A 137 3.67 6.50 -9.66
C HIS A 137 4.42 7.27 -8.55
N ARG A 138 5.76 7.35 -8.63
CA ARG A 138 6.63 8.03 -7.66
C ARG A 138 6.47 7.51 -6.22
N MET A 139 6.10 6.24 -6.08
CA MET A 139 6.03 5.56 -4.79
C MET A 139 7.40 5.00 -4.42
N LYS A 140 7.68 4.92 -3.12
CA LYS A 140 8.90 4.30 -2.59
C LYS A 140 8.65 2.81 -2.37
N VAL A 141 9.53 1.97 -2.90
CA VAL A 141 9.46 0.52 -2.72
C VAL A 141 10.64 0.03 -1.90
N GLU A 142 10.36 -0.77 -0.88
CA GLU A 142 11.36 -1.45 -0.06
C GLU A 142 11.10 -2.96 -0.05
N VAL A 143 12.08 -3.75 -0.50
CA VAL A 143 11.99 -5.22 -0.40
C VAL A 143 12.31 -5.63 1.04
N LEU A 144 11.36 -6.26 1.74
CA LEU A 144 11.51 -6.66 3.14
C LEU A 144 12.12 -8.05 3.28
N ASP A 145 11.72 -8.95 2.36
CA ASP A 145 12.21 -10.31 2.27
C ASP A 145 12.15 -10.81 0.83
N GLU A 146 13.12 -11.64 0.45
CA GLU A 146 13.16 -12.30 -0.85
C GLU A 146 13.81 -13.68 -0.71
N SER A 147 13.17 -14.68 -1.29
CA SER A 147 13.70 -16.04 -1.38
C SER A 147 13.90 -16.40 -2.85
N ALA A 148 15.16 -16.60 -3.24
CA ALA A 148 15.51 -16.99 -4.60
C ALA A 148 14.94 -18.37 -4.98
N GLY A 149 14.61 -18.51 -6.26
CA GLY A 149 14.29 -19.79 -6.88
C GLY A 149 15.48 -20.76 -6.87
N ASP A 150 15.21 -22.05 -7.10
CA ASP A 150 16.26 -23.07 -7.13
C ASP A 150 17.12 -22.96 -8.39
N GLU A 151 16.48 -22.68 -9.54
CA GLU A 151 17.15 -22.55 -10.84
C GLU A 151 16.99 -21.14 -11.43
N ALA A 152 15.80 -20.55 -11.30
CA ALA A 152 15.48 -19.22 -11.81
C ALA A 152 14.33 -18.58 -11.00
N GLY A 153 14.22 -17.25 -11.07
CA GLY A 153 13.14 -16.52 -10.44
C GLY A 153 13.20 -16.48 -8.91
N ILE A 154 12.04 -16.35 -8.27
CA ILE A 154 11.88 -16.24 -6.82
C ILE A 154 10.81 -17.23 -6.32
N LYS A 155 11.00 -17.79 -5.11
CA LYS A 155 9.99 -18.59 -4.42
C LYS A 155 8.97 -17.69 -3.72
N SER A 156 9.47 -16.64 -3.08
CA SER A 156 8.64 -15.64 -2.41
C SER A 156 9.35 -14.30 -2.38
N CYS A 157 8.58 -13.21 -2.38
CA CYS A 157 9.06 -11.87 -2.10
C CYS A 157 8.01 -11.14 -1.26
N MET A 158 8.46 -10.32 -0.33
CA MET A 158 7.65 -9.38 0.42
C MET A 158 8.24 -7.99 0.28
N MET A 159 7.41 -7.01 -0.03
CA MET A 159 7.81 -5.62 -0.24
C MET A 159 6.83 -4.68 0.46
N SER A 160 7.35 -3.59 1.04
CA SER A 160 6.57 -2.43 1.45
C SER A 160 6.59 -1.39 0.34
N ILE A 161 5.43 -0.82 0.04
CA ILE A 161 5.24 0.24 -0.94
C ILE A 161 4.62 1.41 -0.20
N GLU A 162 5.39 2.49 -0.08
CA GLU A 162 4.98 3.74 0.55
C GLU A 162 4.64 4.77 -0.52
N GLY A 163 3.40 5.27 -0.50
CA GLY A 163 2.94 6.31 -1.42
C GLY A 163 1.46 6.58 -1.25
N SER A 164 1.00 7.69 -1.82
CA SER A 164 -0.41 8.09 -1.76
C SER A 164 -1.30 7.01 -2.36
N TYR A 165 -2.27 6.54 -1.59
CA TYR A 165 -3.24 5.52 -1.98
C TYR A 165 -2.65 4.16 -2.37
N SER A 166 -1.44 3.83 -1.91
CA SER A 166 -0.73 2.62 -2.37
C SER A 166 -1.52 1.33 -2.12
N TYR A 167 -2.15 1.19 -0.95
CA TYR A 167 -3.02 0.05 -0.65
C TYR A 167 -4.30 0.08 -1.49
N GLY A 168 -4.95 1.23 -1.62
CA GLY A 168 -6.16 1.40 -2.42
C GLY A 168 -5.99 0.92 -3.86
N TRP A 169 -4.84 1.22 -4.47
CA TRP A 169 -4.49 0.72 -5.80
C TRP A 169 -4.25 -0.80 -5.81
N LEU A 170 -3.38 -1.27 -4.92
CA LEU A 170 -2.87 -2.64 -4.97
C LEU A 170 -3.85 -3.68 -4.40
N ARG A 171 -4.88 -3.29 -3.64
CA ARG A 171 -5.92 -4.21 -3.16
C ARG A 171 -6.60 -4.98 -4.30
N ALA A 172 -6.71 -4.36 -5.49
CA ALA A 172 -7.29 -4.98 -6.68
C ALA A 172 -6.39 -6.08 -7.28
N GLU A 173 -5.08 -6.03 -7.01
CA GLU A 173 -4.10 -7.01 -7.49
C GLU A 173 -4.04 -8.28 -6.61
N ARG A 174 -4.76 -8.29 -5.49
CA ARG A 174 -4.82 -9.43 -4.59
C ARG A 174 -5.52 -10.62 -5.26
N GLY A 175 -4.82 -11.75 -5.37
CA GLY A 175 -5.36 -12.96 -5.96
C GLY A 175 -4.31 -13.86 -6.59
N VAL A 176 -4.77 -14.80 -7.42
CA VAL A 176 -3.89 -15.72 -8.15
C VAL A 176 -3.77 -15.25 -9.60
N HIS A 177 -2.54 -14.95 -10.00
CA HIS A 177 -2.16 -14.48 -11.32
C HIS A 177 -1.67 -15.65 -12.16
N ARG A 178 -2.24 -15.81 -13.36
CA ARG A 178 -1.98 -16.94 -14.25
C ARG A 178 -1.19 -16.50 -15.48
N LEU A 179 -0.08 -17.18 -15.77
CA LEU A 179 0.69 -17.03 -17.00
C LEU A 179 0.56 -18.27 -17.88
N VAL A 180 0.36 -18.07 -19.18
CA VAL A 180 0.36 -19.14 -20.18
C VAL A 180 1.32 -18.76 -21.31
N ARG A 181 2.46 -19.44 -21.40
CA ARG A 181 3.47 -19.21 -22.46
C ARG A 181 4.25 -20.49 -22.79
N ILE A 182 5.12 -20.41 -23.79
CA ILE A 182 6.12 -21.45 -24.03
C ILE A 182 7.25 -21.21 -23.01
N SER A 183 7.55 -22.22 -22.19
CA SER A 183 8.57 -22.10 -21.15
C SER A 183 9.96 -22.02 -21.78
N PRO A 184 10.81 -21.04 -21.41
CA PRO A 184 12.21 -21.02 -21.82
C PRO A 184 13.04 -22.14 -21.16
N TYR A 185 12.51 -22.77 -20.11
CA TYR A 185 13.16 -23.86 -19.38
C TYR A 185 12.77 -25.25 -19.89
N ASP A 186 11.78 -25.35 -20.79
CA ASP A 186 11.35 -26.62 -21.39
C ASP A 186 11.96 -26.81 -22.79
N SER A 187 12.82 -27.82 -22.92
CA SER A 187 13.45 -28.21 -24.19
C SER A 187 12.45 -28.67 -25.26
N SER A 188 11.25 -29.12 -24.86
CA SER A 188 10.21 -29.57 -25.77
C SER A 188 9.31 -28.44 -26.30
N SER A 189 9.57 -27.18 -25.91
CA SER A 189 8.79 -26.00 -26.32
C SER A 189 7.28 -26.16 -26.12
N ARG A 190 6.86 -26.88 -25.06
CA ARG A 190 5.44 -27.03 -24.75
C ARG A 190 4.91 -25.75 -24.12
N ARG A 191 3.60 -25.57 -24.21
CA ARG A 191 2.90 -24.49 -23.52
C ARG A 191 2.73 -24.87 -22.04
N HIS A 192 3.30 -24.07 -21.15
CA HIS A 192 3.15 -24.23 -19.70
C HIS A 192 2.10 -23.27 -19.18
N THR A 193 1.45 -23.67 -18.09
CA THR A 193 0.57 -22.81 -17.31
C THR A 193 1.14 -22.70 -15.91
N SER A 194 1.43 -21.48 -15.49
CA SER A 194 2.04 -21.17 -14.20
C SER A 194 1.18 -20.22 -13.40
N PHE A 195 1.27 -20.32 -12.09
CA PHE A 195 0.50 -19.51 -11.16
C PHE A 195 1.42 -18.86 -10.13
N ALA A 196 1.08 -17.63 -9.74
CA ALA A 196 1.66 -16.95 -8.60
C ALA A 196 0.55 -16.27 -7.80
N LYS A 197 0.65 -16.33 -6.48
CA LYS A 197 -0.31 -15.71 -5.56
C LYS A 197 0.25 -14.36 -5.13
N VAL A 198 -0.55 -13.31 -5.25
CA VAL A 198 -0.27 -11.96 -4.76
C VAL A 198 -1.22 -11.69 -3.60
N GLU A 199 -0.65 -11.31 -2.46
CA GLU A 199 -1.36 -10.87 -1.27
C GLU A 199 -0.97 -9.42 -0.97
N VAL A 200 -1.94 -8.65 -0.51
CA VAL A 200 -1.78 -7.22 -0.25
C VAL A 200 -2.47 -6.90 1.06
N TRP A 201 -1.78 -6.17 1.93
CA TRP A 201 -2.25 -5.71 3.23
C TRP A 201 -1.93 -4.23 3.41
N PRO A 202 -2.75 -3.49 4.17
CA PRO A 202 -2.40 -2.13 4.55
C PRO A 202 -1.28 -2.15 5.60
N ASP A 203 -0.34 -1.21 5.50
CA ASP A 203 0.76 -1.02 6.43
C ASP A 203 0.33 -0.16 7.63
N VAL A 204 -0.56 -0.71 8.45
CA VAL A 204 -1.19 -0.04 9.62
C VAL A 204 -0.59 -0.52 10.94
N ALA A 205 0.69 -0.88 10.95
CA ALA A 205 1.34 -1.52 12.10
C ALA A 205 1.26 -0.71 13.42
N GLU A 206 1.13 0.62 13.33
CA GLU A 206 1.04 1.53 14.48
C GLU A 206 -0.39 1.68 15.04
N ASP A 207 -1.42 1.36 14.25
CA ASP A 207 -2.83 1.67 14.58
C ASP A 207 -3.60 0.46 15.09
N ILE A 208 -3.04 -0.74 14.91
CA ILE A 208 -3.67 -1.98 15.31
C ILE A 208 -3.28 -2.32 16.75
N GLU A 209 -4.19 -2.06 17.70
CA GLU A 209 -4.16 -2.59 19.08
C GLU A 209 -4.52 -4.10 19.11
N ILE A 210 -3.78 -4.93 18.39
CA ILE A 210 -3.81 -6.38 18.63
C ILE A 210 -2.76 -6.68 19.69
N GLU A 211 -3.22 -7.02 20.89
CA GLU A 211 -2.38 -7.56 21.95
C GLU A 211 -2.00 -8.99 21.56
N ILE A 212 -0.72 -9.20 21.25
CA ILE A 212 -0.18 -10.51 20.89
C ILE A 212 0.60 -11.02 22.09
N ASP A 213 0.13 -12.12 22.68
CA ASP A 213 0.86 -12.80 23.73
C ASP A 213 2.19 -13.35 23.21
N GLU A 214 3.30 -13.01 23.87
CA GLU A 214 4.63 -13.51 23.48
C GLU A 214 4.73 -15.04 23.49
N LYS A 215 3.87 -15.72 24.27
CA LYS A 215 3.81 -17.18 24.35
C LYS A 215 3.28 -17.83 23.08
N ASP A 216 2.50 -17.09 22.30
CA ASP A 216 1.93 -17.54 21.03
C ASP A 216 2.89 -17.32 19.86
N LEU A 217 4.05 -16.73 20.12
CA LEU A 217 5.07 -16.44 19.12
C LEU A 217 6.24 -17.40 19.24
N ARG A 218 6.58 -18.04 18.12
CA ARG A 218 7.89 -18.68 17.94
C ARG A 218 8.77 -17.76 17.11
N ILE A 219 9.84 -17.26 17.71
CA ILE A 219 10.81 -16.37 17.06
C ILE A 219 12.09 -17.17 16.76
N ASP A 220 12.30 -17.49 15.49
CA ASP A 220 13.48 -18.17 14.99
C ASP A 220 14.46 -17.14 14.41
N ARG A 221 15.73 -17.19 14.84
CA ARG A 221 16.81 -16.34 14.33
C ARG A 221 17.70 -17.13 13.40
N PHE A 222 18.05 -16.55 12.26
CA PHE A 222 18.89 -17.22 11.28
C PHE A 222 19.80 -16.22 10.56
N ARG A 223 20.74 -16.74 9.78
CA ARG A 223 21.63 -15.93 8.94
C ARG A 223 20.89 -15.53 7.68
N ALA A 224 20.91 -14.24 7.35
CA ALA A 224 20.31 -13.76 6.11
C ALA A 224 20.90 -14.50 4.90
N SER A 225 20.04 -14.95 4.00
CA SER A 225 20.45 -15.66 2.79
C SER A 225 20.71 -14.65 1.67
N GLY A 226 21.97 -14.45 1.27
CA GLY A 226 22.32 -13.57 0.16
C GLY A 226 23.82 -13.34 -0.02
N ALA A 227 24.21 -12.80 -1.17
CA ALA A 227 25.60 -12.46 -1.51
C ALA A 227 26.10 -11.18 -0.80
N GLY A 228 25.85 -11.08 0.51
CA GLY A 228 26.27 -9.95 1.33
C GLY A 228 27.70 -10.05 1.83
N GLY A 229 28.32 -8.91 2.14
CA GLY A 229 29.69 -8.82 2.68
C GLY A 229 29.87 -9.49 4.05
N GLN A 230 31.07 -9.40 4.63
CA GLN A 230 31.46 -10.13 5.86
C GLN A 230 30.47 -10.01 7.04
N HIS A 231 29.72 -8.90 7.13
CA HIS A 231 28.71 -8.67 8.17
C HIS A 231 27.49 -9.62 8.05
N VAL A 232 27.07 -9.95 6.82
CA VAL A 232 25.93 -10.85 6.54
C VAL A 232 26.28 -12.31 6.84
N GLN A 233 27.56 -12.67 6.72
CA GLN A 233 28.03 -14.04 6.95
C GLN A 233 28.27 -14.38 8.43
N LYS A 234 28.49 -13.38 9.29
CA LYS A 234 28.87 -13.58 10.71
C LYS A 234 27.73 -13.38 11.70
N ASN A 235 26.77 -12.51 11.40
CA ASN A 235 25.72 -12.13 12.35
C ASN A 235 24.36 -12.72 11.94
N GLU A 236 23.65 -13.31 12.91
CA GLU A 236 22.26 -13.79 12.75
C GLU A 236 21.29 -12.61 12.88
N THR A 237 21.19 -11.82 11.82
CA THR A 237 20.33 -10.63 11.78
C THR A 237 18.92 -10.93 11.29
N ALA A 238 18.68 -12.05 10.60
CA ALA A 238 17.38 -12.40 10.04
C ALA A 238 16.47 -13.05 11.09
N VAL A 239 15.17 -12.74 11.00
CA VAL A 239 14.14 -13.19 11.95
C VAL A 239 12.99 -13.82 11.20
N ARG A 240 12.48 -14.93 11.74
CA ARG A 240 11.21 -15.54 11.34
C ARG A 240 10.32 -15.64 12.55
N ILE A 241 9.14 -15.05 12.49
CA ILE A 241 8.14 -15.08 13.53
C ILE A 241 7.00 -15.98 13.05
N THR A 242 6.67 -17.01 13.84
CA THR A 242 5.50 -17.86 13.62
C THR A 242 4.49 -17.58 14.72
N HIS A 243 3.27 -17.20 14.35
CA HIS A 243 2.15 -17.15 15.29
C HIS A 243 1.53 -18.55 15.39
N ILE A 244 1.72 -19.21 16.53
CA ILE A 244 1.36 -20.61 16.76
C ILE A 244 -0.15 -20.85 16.59
N PRO A 245 -1.06 -20.01 17.12
CA PRO A 245 -2.50 -20.24 17.01
C PRO A 245 -3.03 -20.18 15.57
N THR A 246 -2.52 -19.26 14.75
CA THR A 246 -3.01 -19.06 13.37
C THR A 246 -2.14 -19.77 12.32
N GLY A 247 -0.94 -20.21 12.69
CA GLY A 247 0.04 -20.79 11.77
C GLY A 247 0.67 -19.78 10.80
N LEU A 248 0.44 -18.47 10.97
CA LEU A 248 1.02 -17.43 10.13
C LEU A 248 2.54 -17.36 10.37
N VAL A 249 3.29 -17.24 9.27
CA VAL A 249 4.75 -17.16 9.30
C VAL A 249 5.19 -15.91 8.54
N VAL A 250 5.95 -15.06 9.20
CA VAL A 250 6.53 -13.84 8.63
C VAL A 250 8.04 -13.90 8.80
N SER A 251 8.79 -13.53 7.75
CA SER A 251 10.24 -13.38 7.80
C SER A 251 10.67 -11.99 7.37
N CYS A 252 11.76 -11.50 7.98
CA CYS A 252 12.40 -10.25 7.60
C CYS A 252 13.92 -10.38 7.74
N GLN A 253 14.67 -9.96 6.72
CA GLN A 253 16.13 -10.09 6.69
C GLN A 253 16.87 -8.88 6.10
N ASN A 254 16.17 -7.87 5.58
CA ASN A 254 16.80 -6.79 4.81
C ASN A 254 17.52 -5.74 5.69
N GLN A 255 17.15 -5.61 6.98
CA GLN A 255 17.80 -4.64 7.87
C GLN A 255 19.11 -5.17 8.46
N ARG A 256 20.01 -4.22 8.80
CA ARG A 256 21.32 -4.53 9.39
C ARG A 256 21.24 -4.98 10.85
N SER A 257 20.17 -4.62 11.54
CA SER A 257 19.96 -4.89 12.97
C SER A 257 18.89 -5.94 13.19
N LEU A 258 19.15 -6.87 14.12
CA LEU A 258 18.17 -7.85 14.58
C LEU A 258 16.90 -7.17 15.10
N THR A 259 17.04 -6.12 15.92
CA THR A 259 15.91 -5.41 16.53
C THR A 259 14.99 -4.81 15.48
N GLN A 260 15.57 -4.21 14.43
CA GLN A 260 14.80 -3.61 13.33
C GLN A 260 14.06 -4.70 12.53
N ASN A 261 14.73 -5.82 12.21
CA ASN A 261 14.05 -6.93 11.53
C ASN A 261 12.92 -7.53 12.39
N THR A 262 13.10 -7.63 13.71
CA THR A 262 12.02 -8.09 14.61
C THR A 262 10.84 -7.13 14.63
N GLN A 263 11.08 -5.81 14.70
CA GLN A 263 10.03 -4.79 14.70
C GLN A 263 9.23 -4.82 13.40
N VAL A 264 9.90 -4.84 12.26
CA VAL A 264 9.27 -4.93 10.94
C VAL A 264 8.46 -6.22 10.80
N ALA A 265 9.04 -7.37 11.17
CA ALA A 265 8.34 -8.65 11.13
C ALA A 265 7.10 -8.68 12.04
N MET A 266 7.15 -8.06 13.21
CA MET A 266 5.98 -7.92 14.09
C MET A 266 4.91 -6.99 13.51
N GLY A 267 5.29 -5.87 12.89
CA GLY A 267 4.34 -4.98 12.22
C GLY A 267 3.57 -5.71 11.13
N ILE A 268 4.27 -6.46 10.27
CA ILE A 268 3.65 -7.27 9.22
C ILE A 268 2.74 -8.35 9.82
N LEU A 269 3.19 -9.03 10.88
CA LEU A 269 2.38 -10.05 11.53
C LEU A 269 1.07 -9.47 12.08
N LYS A 270 1.11 -8.27 12.68
CA LYS A 270 -0.08 -7.55 13.13
C LYS A 270 -1.02 -7.24 11.96
N SER A 271 -0.51 -6.72 10.83
CA SER A 271 -1.32 -6.47 9.63
C SER A 271 -1.99 -7.74 9.09
N GLN A 272 -1.29 -8.88 9.09
CA GLN A 272 -1.87 -10.15 8.66
C GLN A 272 -2.93 -10.68 9.63
N LEU A 273 -2.71 -10.57 10.94
CA LEU A 273 -3.68 -10.97 11.97
C LEU A 273 -4.95 -10.10 11.91
N PHE A 274 -4.79 -8.81 11.67
CA PHE A 274 -5.89 -7.89 11.50
C PHE A 274 -6.75 -8.22 10.28
N ASP A 275 -6.15 -8.41 9.11
CA ASP A 275 -6.88 -8.82 7.91
C ASP A 275 -7.53 -10.21 8.10
N LEU A 276 -6.91 -11.13 8.84
CA LEU A 276 -7.55 -12.40 9.21
C LEU A 276 -8.80 -12.18 10.07
N ALA A 277 -8.72 -11.34 11.11
CA ALA A 277 -9.82 -11.03 12.00
C ALA A 277 -10.99 -10.34 11.27
N GLN A 278 -10.69 -9.36 10.40
CA GLN A 278 -11.70 -8.72 9.55
C GLN A 278 -12.37 -9.71 8.61
N ARG A 279 -11.61 -10.62 7.98
CA ARG A 279 -12.18 -11.66 7.10
C ARG A 279 -13.09 -12.61 7.86
N THR A 280 -12.72 -13.03 9.07
CA THR A 280 -13.58 -13.90 9.89
C THR A 280 -14.88 -13.20 10.28
N GLN A 281 -14.79 -11.93 10.72
CA GLN A 281 -15.97 -11.14 11.06
C GLN A 281 -16.89 -10.93 9.86
N ASN A 282 -16.33 -10.58 8.70
CA ASN A 282 -17.10 -10.40 7.47
C ASN A 282 -17.75 -11.72 7.00
N ALA A 283 -17.06 -12.84 7.16
CA ALA A 283 -17.61 -14.16 6.83
C ALA A 283 -18.76 -14.57 7.77
N GLU A 284 -18.65 -14.26 9.07
CA GLU A 284 -19.72 -14.47 10.04
C GLU A 284 -20.95 -13.62 9.73
N ILE A 285 -20.77 -12.34 9.40
CA ILE A 285 -21.84 -11.43 9.00
C ILE A 285 -22.51 -11.89 7.70
N ALA A 286 -21.74 -12.40 6.73
CA ALA A 286 -22.27 -12.89 5.46
C ALA A 286 -23.00 -14.25 5.57
N ALA A 287 -22.76 -15.00 6.66
CA ALA A 287 -23.41 -16.27 6.94
C ALA A 287 -24.72 -16.12 7.75
N LEU A 288 -24.96 -14.93 8.32
CA LEU A 288 -26.20 -14.53 8.99
C LEU A 288 -27.26 -14.05 7.97
#